data_AF-A0A353EAA7-F1
#
_entry.id   AF-A0A353EAA7-F1
#
_cell.length_a   1.000
_cell.length_b   1.000
_cell.length_c   1.000
_cell.angle_alpha   90.00
_cell.angle_beta   90.00
_cell.angle_gamma   90.00
#
_symmetry.space_group_name_H-M   'P 1'
#
loop_
_entity.id
_entity.type
_entity.pdbx_description
1 polymer ?
#
loop_
_entity_poly.entity_id
_entity_poly.type
_entity_poly.pdbx_seq_one_letter_code
_entity_poly.pdbx_strand_id
1 'polypeptide(L)'
;MEFSQLTSPQIKVQDEQTAHQDLLKSNLPKSKLFAAMLDGANQHFKHHAYKNIWLGINKLALIHNAQFLKKRSPQQKLCAVLKSDAYGHGIDIVTPILEPLVDCYAITETHEASLIRQISQKTIIRIRPATALEVIQGLKEGLDIQETVGSNDQALMLGQLAVEHKTRIKIHLNIDSTGMGRDGYSSNLKAWEITLNQIEQLLMHPGLDIVGIMGHLPKSGDVDTQAALCKVYDFVEKAFIIKEKFNLKN
;
A
#
# COMPACT_ATOMS: atom_id res chain seq x y z
N MET A 1 5.14 56.05 6.21
CA MET A 1 3.96 55.65 6.99
C MET A 1 4.35 54.40 7.77
N GLU A 2 4.33 54.53 9.08
CA GLU A 2 4.83 53.56 10.07
C GLU A 2 4.01 52.27 10.10
N PHE A 3 4.70 51.13 10.29
CA PHE A 3 4.05 49.88 10.66
C PHE A 3 3.85 49.87 12.18
N SER A 4 2.63 50.19 12.63
CA SER A 4 2.23 50.07 14.03
C SER A 4 2.01 48.61 14.42
N GLN A 5 2.73 48.18 15.44
CA GLN A 5 2.56 46.92 16.16
C GLN A 5 1.15 46.83 16.76
N LEU A 6 0.43 45.73 16.50
CA LEU A 6 -0.71 45.30 17.29
C LEU A 6 -0.36 43.96 17.93
N THR A 7 -0.09 44.01 19.23
CA THR A 7 0.14 42.85 20.10
C THR A 7 -1.20 42.20 20.41
N SER A 8 -1.32 40.89 20.11
CA SER A 8 -2.47 40.09 20.55
C SER A 8 -2.38 39.76 22.04
N PRO A 9 -3.51 39.63 22.77
CA PRO A 9 -3.49 39.32 24.19
C PRO A 9 -2.99 37.88 24.44
N GLN A 10 -2.09 37.73 25.41
CA GLN A 10 -1.71 36.43 25.94
C GLN A 10 -2.88 35.86 26.75
N ILE A 11 -3.55 34.83 26.22
CA ILE A 11 -4.49 34.02 27.00
C ILE A 11 -3.66 32.96 27.73
N LYS A 12 -3.66 33.03 29.07
CA LYS A 12 -3.06 32.00 29.92
C LYS A 12 -3.82 30.69 29.73
N VAL A 13 -3.11 29.66 29.26
CA VAL A 13 -3.59 28.28 29.27
C VAL A 13 -3.69 27.84 30.74
N GLN A 14 -4.91 27.57 31.21
CA GLN A 14 -5.12 26.81 32.45
C GLN A 14 -5.21 25.33 32.08
N ASP A 15 -4.43 24.53 32.81
CA ASP A 15 -4.11 23.12 32.61
C ASP A 15 -5.34 22.19 32.55
N GLU A 16 -5.38 21.31 31.54
CA GLU A 16 -6.39 20.24 31.39
C GLU A 16 -6.34 19.19 32.51
N GLN A 17 -5.21 19.10 33.23
CA GLN A 17 -5.05 18.13 34.33
C GLN A 17 -5.98 18.39 35.50
N THR A 18 -6.42 19.64 35.72
CA THR A 18 -7.27 20.00 36.87
C THR A 18 -8.74 19.60 36.62
N ALA A 19 -9.24 19.77 35.39
CA ALA A 19 -10.63 19.43 35.04
C ALA A 19 -10.90 17.91 35.03
N HIS A 20 -9.90 17.11 34.62
CA HIS A 20 -10.02 15.65 34.58
C HIS A 20 -10.05 15.02 35.98
N GLN A 21 -9.38 15.65 36.96
CA GLN A 21 -9.37 15.19 38.35
C GLN A 21 -10.66 15.55 39.10
N ASP A 22 -11.35 16.63 38.73
CA ASP A 22 -12.61 17.04 39.37
C ASP A 22 -13.82 16.22 38.89
N LEU A 23 -13.83 15.76 37.64
CA LEU A 23 -14.85 14.86 37.10
C LEU A 23 -14.83 13.47 37.77
N LEU A 24 -13.64 12.94 38.08
CA LEU A 24 -13.47 11.66 38.78
C LEU A 24 -13.89 11.70 40.26
N LYS A 25 -13.96 12.89 40.86
CA LYS A 25 -14.43 13.11 42.24
C LYS A 25 -15.93 13.37 42.35
N SER A 26 -16.65 13.43 41.22
CA SER A 26 -18.09 13.68 41.20
C SER A 26 -18.89 12.38 41.45
N ASN A 27 -19.94 12.45 42.27
CA ASN A 27 -20.85 11.33 42.58
C ASN A 27 -21.85 11.02 41.43
N LEU A 28 -21.48 11.28 40.18
CA LEU A 28 -22.35 11.07 39.02
C LEU A 28 -22.41 9.58 38.64
N PRO A 29 -23.58 9.04 38.27
CA PRO A 29 -23.70 7.66 37.82
C PRO A 29 -22.87 7.42 36.55
N LYS A 30 -22.19 6.27 36.47
CA LYS A 30 -21.20 5.93 35.41
C LYS A 30 -21.71 6.15 33.98
N SER A 31 -23.00 5.95 33.72
CA SER A 31 -23.61 6.18 32.41
C SER A 31 -23.62 7.66 31.98
N LYS A 32 -23.78 8.59 32.94
CA LYS A 32 -23.70 10.03 32.68
C LYS A 32 -22.25 10.53 32.61
N LEU A 33 -21.33 9.87 33.33
CA LEU A 33 -19.89 10.15 33.22
C LEU A 33 -19.37 9.84 31.82
N PHE A 34 -19.80 8.70 31.25
CA PHE A 34 -19.42 8.29 29.90
C PHE A 34 -20.01 9.22 28.83
N ALA A 35 -21.27 9.64 28.99
CA ALA A 35 -21.90 10.62 28.10
C ALA A 35 -21.22 12.00 28.18
N ALA A 36 -20.84 12.47 29.37
CA ALA A 36 -20.12 13.74 29.55
C ALA A 36 -18.68 13.68 29.01
N MET A 37 -17.99 12.53 29.11
CA MET A 37 -16.70 12.31 28.46
C MET A 37 -16.82 12.30 26.93
N LEU A 38 -17.88 11.72 26.39
CA LEU A 38 -18.17 11.74 24.96
C LEU A 38 -18.58 13.14 24.47
N ASP A 39 -19.34 13.90 25.25
CA ASP A 39 -19.71 15.28 24.94
C ASP A 39 -18.51 16.24 25.06
N GLY A 40 -17.66 16.08 26.07
CA GLY A 40 -16.40 16.83 26.21
C GLY A 40 -15.42 16.53 25.08
N ALA A 41 -15.32 15.26 24.67
CA ALA A 41 -14.54 14.88 23.49
C ALA A 41 -15.14 15.47 22.20
N ASN A 42 -16.47 15.44 22.03
CA ASN A 42 -17.13 15.95 20.83
C ASN A 42 -17.19 17.49 20.74
N GLN A 43 -17.11 18.21 21.87
CA GLN A 43 -17.12 19.68 21.86
C GLN A 43 -15.74 20.30 21.53
N HIS A 44 -14.65 19.54 21.65
CA HIS A 44 -13.30 19.98 21.30
C HIS A 44 -12.84 19.58 19.88
N PHE A 45 -13.60 18.75 19.16
CA PHE A 45 -13.42 18.57 17.70
C PHE A 45 -14.18 19.63 16.86
N LYS A 46 -14.62 20.72 17.48
CA LYS A 46 -14.97 21.94 16.75
C LYS A 46 -13.70 22.62 16.26
N HIS A 47 -13.41 22.44 14.98
CA HIS A 47 -12.65 23.37 14.13
C HIS A 47 -11.50 24.09 14.84
N HIS A 48 -10.44 23.38 15.20
CA HIS A 48 -9.13 23.98 15.05
C HIS A 48 -8.86 24.03 13.54
N ALA A 49 -9.33 25.12 12.92
CA ALA A 49 -8.92 25.52 11.60
C ALA A 49 -7.39 25.63 11.63
N TYR A 50 -6.71 24.59 11.15
CA TYR A 50 -5.27 24.63 10.97
C TYR A 50 -4.97 25.81 10.05
N LYS A 51 -4.29 26.81 10.62
CA LYS A 51 -3.75 27.99 9.94
C LYS A 51 -3.07 27.57 8.64
N ASN A 52 -3.57 28.10 7.51
CA ASN A 52 -2.90 28.41 6.24
C ASN A 52 -1.53 27.76 5.96
N ILE A 53 -1.43 26.42 5.95
CA ILE A 53 -0.25 25.70 5.46
C ILE A 53 -0.68 24.87 4.26
N TRP A 54 -0.02 25.12 3.14
CA TRP A 54 -0.21 24.39 1.89
C TRP A 54 1.09 23.69 1.49
N LEU A 55 0.96 22.51 0.89
CA LEU A 55 2.05 21.81 0.24
C LEU A 55 1.86 21.91 -1.27
N GLY A 56 2.74 22.65 -1.94
CA GLY A 56 2.69 22.78 -3.40
C GLY A 56 3.31 21.56 -4.08
N ILE A 57 2.54 20.87 -4.92
CA ILE A 57 3.02 19.74 -5.72
C ILE A 57 3.40 20.24 -7.13
N ASN A 58 4.66 20.05 -7.52
CA ASN A 58 5.12 20.44 -8.85
C ASN A 58 4.73 19.39 -9.90
N LYS A 59 3.64 19.65 -10.63
CA LYS A 59 3.17 18.81 -11.74
C LYS A 59 4.23 18.55 -12.81
N LEU A 60 5.03 19.55 -13.18
CA LEU A 60 6.04 19.39 -14.23
C LEU A 60 7.17 18.46 -13.78
N ALA A 61 7.51 18.46 -12.49
CA ALA A 61 8.50 17.53 -11.93
C ALA A 61 8.00 16.07 -12.01
N LEU A 62 6.72 15.82 -11.68
CA LEU A 62 6.13 14.47 -11.79
C LEU A 62 6.16 13.96 -13.24
N ILE A 63 5.74 14.80 -14.20
CA ILE A 63 5.76 14.47 -15.63
C ILE A 63 7.18 14.19 -16.10
N HIS A 64 8.12 15.07 -15.78
CA HIS A 64 9.53 14.92 -16.13
C HIS A 64 10.09 13.58 -15.62
N ASN A 65 9.84 13.25 -14.35
CA ASN A 65 10.38 12.03 -13.73
C ASN A 65 9.81 10.76 -14.38
N ALA A 66 8.50 10.72 -14.64
CA ALA A 66 7.88 9.59 -15.33
C ALA A 66 8.44 9.41 -16.75
N GLN A 67 8.56 10.50 -17.51
CA GLN A 67 9.14 10.47 -18.85
C GLN A 67 10.62 10.06 -18.85
N PHE A 68 11.39 10.52 -17.86
CA PHE A 68 12.78 10.13 -17.69
C PHE A 68 12.92 8.62 -17.48
N LEU A 69 12.12 8.03 -16.57
CA LEU A 69 12.12 6.59 -16.31
C LEU A 69 11.68 5.79 -17.55
N LYS A 70 10.63 6.24 -18.26
CA LYS A 70 10.15 5.57 -19.48
C LYS A 70 11.21 5.60 -20.59
N LYS A 71 11.96 6.70 -20.74
CA LYS A 71 13.08 6.80 -21.69
C LYS A 71 14.23 5.87 -21.33
N ARG A 72 14.49 5.62 -20.04
CA ARG A 72 15.58 4.75 -19.60
C ARG A 72 15.27 3.26 -19.81
N SER A 73 14.00 2.89 -19.83
CA SER A 73 13.50 1.52 -19.98
C SER A 73 12.31 1.44 -20.94
N PRO A 74 12.49 1.75 -22.24
CA PRO A 74 11.38 1.97 -23.19
C PRO A 74 10.54 0.71 -23.46
N GLN A 75 11.12 -0.47 -23.29
CA GLN A 75 10.45 -1.75 -23.49
C GLN A 75 9.72 -2.26 -22.24
N GLN A 76 9.88 -1.59 -21.10
CA GLN A 76 9.30 -2.02 -19.83
C GLN A 76 8.03 -1.22 -19.50
N LYS A 77 7.12 -1.88 -18.78
CA LYS A 77 5.97 -1.21 -18.17
C LYS A 77 6.43 -0.37 -16.98
N LEU A 78 5.85 0.81 -16.82
CA LEU A 78 6.11 1.71 -15.69
C LEU A 78 4.93 1.63 -14.72
N CYS A 79 5.19 1.13 -13.51
CA CYS A 79 4.20 1.08 -12.43
C CYS A 79 4.43 2.24 -11.44
N ALA A 80 3.44 3.11 -11.25
CA ALA A 80 3.51 4.15 -10.23
C ALA A 80 3.06 3.61 -8.87
N VAL A 81 3.99 3.59 -7.90
CA VAL A 81 3.68 3.21 -6.52
C VAL A 81 3.10 4.42 -5.80
N LEU A 82 1.81 4.39 -5.47
CA LEU A 82 1.06 5.51 -4.87
C LEU A 82 0.61 5.23 -3.42
N LYS A 83 1.33 4.36 -2.71
CA LYS A 83 1.06 4.08 -1.29
C LYS A 83 1.20 5.32 -0.41
N SER A 84 0.56 5.29 0.77
CA SER A 84 0.57 6.34 1.77
C SER A 84 0.19 7.69 1.17
N ASP A 85 -0.96 7.72 0.48
CA ASP A 85 -1.48 8.90 -0.22
C ASP A 85 -0.48 9.51 -1.23
N ALA A 86 0.05 8.68 -2.13
CA ALA A 86 1.11 9.04 -3.06
C ALA A 86 2.34 9.63 -2.35
N TYR A 87 2.78 8.99 -1.27
CA TYR A 87 3.87 9.46 -0.41
C TYR A 87 3.61 10.90 0.10
N GLY A 88 2.36 11.17 0.50
CA GLY A 88 1.88 12.48 0.98
C GLY A 88 1.67 13.55 -0.10
N HIS A 89 1.72 13.19 -1.39
CA HIS A 89 1.49 14.13 -2.49
C HIS A 89 0.01 14.20 -2.93
N GLY A 90 -0.87 13.36 -2.39
CA GLY A 90 -2.28 13.27 -2.75
C GLY A 90 -2.52 12.34 -3.94
N ILE A 91 -3.17 11.21 -3.74
CA ILE A 91 -3.50 10.26 -4.83
C ILE A 91 -4.41 10.91 -5.86
N ASP A 92 -5.40 11.69 -5.43
CA ASP A 92 -6.34 12.43 -6.27
C ASP A 92 -5.64 13.49 -7.13
N ILE A 93 -4.53 14.07 -6.64
CA ILE A 93 -3.70 15.02 -7.38
C ILE A 93 -2.74 14.31 -8.34
N VAL A 94 -2.03 13.29 -7.86
CA VAL A 94 -0.94 12.63 -8.59
C VAL A 94 -1.44 11.69 -9.70
N THR A 95 -2.50 10.93 -9.43
CA THR A 95 -3.04 9.94 -10.38
C THR A 95 -3.39 10.55 -11.74
N PRO A 96 -4.19 11.64 -11.86
CA PRO A 96 -4.54 12.20 -13.17
C PRO A 96 -3.35 12.82 -13.91
N ILE A 97 -2.31 13.25 -13.18
CA ILE A 97 -1.07 13.77 -13.77
C ILE A 97 -0.26 12.64 -14.41
N LEU A 98 -0.13 11.51 -13.70
CA LEU A 98 0.66 10.36 -14.14
C LEU A 98 -0.09 9.42 -15.08
N GLU A 99 -1.43 9.46 -15.10
CA GLU A 99 -2.29 8.60 -15.91
C GLU A 99 -1.80 8.42 -17.35
N PRO A 100 -1.50 9.45 -18.15
CA PRO A 100 -1.04 9.22 -19.54
C PRO A 100 0.39 8.67 -19.66
N LEU A 101 1.15 8.56 -18.57
CA LEU A 101 2.59 8.28 -18.55
C LEU A 101 2.95 6.92 -17.94
N VAL A 102 2.02 6.27 -17.24
CA VAL A 102 2.26 5.01 -16.52
C VAL A 102 1.37 3.90 -17.07
N ASP A 103 1.79 2.65 -16.89
CA ASP A 103 1.09 1.47 -17.40
C ASP A 103 0.20 0.82 -16.34
N CYS A 104 0.54 0.99 -15.06
CA CYS A 104 -0.21 0.47 -13.91
C CYS A 104 0.13 1.24 -12.63
N TYR A 105 -0.60 0.91 -11.56
CA TYR A 105 -0.43 1.48 -10.22
C TYR A 105 -0.16 0.41 -9.18
N ALA A 106 0.58 0.77 -8.14
CA ALA A 106 0.83 -0.07 -6.98
C ALA A 106 0.41 0.63 -5.68
N ILE A 107 -0.26 -0.12 -4.82
CA ILE A 107 -0.86 0.38 -3.57
C ILE A 107 -0.55 -0.55 -2.40
N THR A 108 -0.85 -0.11 -1.19
CA THR A 108 -0.82 -0.95 0.01
C THR A 108 -2.19 -1.19 0.59
N GLU A 109 -3.12 -0.23 0.48
CA GLU A 109 -4.43 -0.26 1.14
C GLU A 109 -5.59 -0.19 0.14
N THR A 110 -6.72 -0.82 0.48
CA THR A 110 -7.90 -0.88 -0.41
C THR A 110 -8.45 0.51 -0.74
N HIS A 111 -8.43 1.45 0.22
CA HIS A 111 -8.94 2.82 0.00
C HIS A 111 -8.17 3.56 -1.11
N GLU A 112 -6.86 3.31 -1.23
CA GLU A 112 -6.00 3.89 -2.27
C GLU A 112 -6.44 3.41 -3.66
N ALA A 113 -6.82 2.13 -3.76
CA ALA A 113 -7.36 1.57 -4.99
C ALA A 113 -8.71 2.22 -5.35
N SER A 114 -9.60 2.43 -4.38
CA SER A 114 -10.89 3.12 -4.60
C SER A 114 -10.70 4.55 -5.11
N LEU A 115 -9.70 5.28 -4.62
CA LEU A 115 -9.35 6.62 -5.12
C LEU A 115 -8.81 6.57 -6.55
N ILE A 116 -7.91 5.63 -6.86
CA ILE A 116 -7.36 5.48 -8.21
C ILE A 116 -8.46 5.07 -9.20
N ARG A 117 -9.41 4.20 -8.80
CA ARG A 117 -10.51 3.72 -9.65
C ARG A 117 -11.49 4.80 -10.09
N GLN A 118 -11.59 5.90 -9.34
CA GLN A 118 -12.36 7.07 -9.76
C GLN A 118 -11.76 7.77 -11.00
N ILE A 119 -10.49 7.52 -11.29
CA ILE A 119 -9.71 8.22 -12.31
C ILE A 119 -9.22 7.26 -13.40
N SER A 120 -8.88 6.03 -13.05
CA SER A 120 -8.18 5.08 -13.91
C SER A 120 -8.75 3.66 -13.88
N GLN A 121 -8.77 3.03 -15.05
CA GLN A 121 -9.11 1.61 -15.24
C GLN A 121 -7.86 0.73 -15.39
N LYS A 122 -6.65 1.28 -15.21
CA LYS A 122 -5.39 0.52 -15.34
C LYS A 122 -5.22 -0.51 -14.23
N THR A 123 -4.34 -1.48 -14.45
CA THR A 123 -4.02 -2.49 -13.44
C THR A 123 -3.59 -1.84 -12.12
N ILE A 124 -4.15 -2.33 -11.01
CA ILE A 124 -3.73 -1.97 -9.65
C ILE A 124 -3.15 -3.22 -8.99
N ILE A 125 -1.96 -3.09 -8.40
CA ILE A 125 -1.24 -4.18 -7.72
C ILE A 125 -1.08 -3.81 -6.25
N ARG A 126 -1.51 -4.68 -5.33
CA ARG A 126 -1.16 -4.51 -3.92
C ARG A 126 0.23 -5.07 -3.69
N ILE A 127 1.17 -4.25 -3.20
CA ILE A 127 2.58 -4.63 -3.02
C ILE A 127 2.92 -5.13 -1.60
N ARG A 128 1.90 -5.63 -0.89
CA ARG A 128 2.03 -6.31 0.39
C ARG A 128 0.92 -7.37 0.53
N PRO A 129 1.05 -8.32 1.46
CA PRO A 129 -0.02 -9.22 1.79
C PRO A 129 -1.28 -8.46 2.24
N ALA A 130 -2.43 -8.85 1.69
CA ALA A 130 -3.73 -8.33 2.08
C ALA A 130 -4.30 -9.12 3.25
N THR A 131 -5.08 -8.43 4.09
CA THR A 131 -5.99 -9.09 5.03
C THR A 131 -7.26 -9.56 4.32
N ALA A 132 -7.98 -10.53 4.90
CA ALA A 132 -9.26 -11.00 4.34
C ALA A 132 -10.29 -9.86 4.21
N LEU A 133 -10.35 -8.94 5.18
CA LEU A 133 -11.27 -7.80 5.14
C LEU A 133 -10.97 -6.86 3.96
N GLU A 134 -9.70 -6.59 3.68
CA GLU A 134 -9.29 -5.75 2.57
C GLU A 134 -9.67 -6.36 1.21
N VAL A 135 -9.52 -7.68 1.07
CA VAL A 135 -9.88 -8.41 -0.14
C VAL A 135 -11.40 -8.42 -0.32
N ILE A 136 -12.15 -8.74 0.73
CA ILE A 136 -13.62 -8.70 0.71
C ILE A 136 -14.12 -7.31 0.33
N GLN A 137 -13.53 -6.25 0.89
CA GLN A 137 -13.87 -4.88 0.53
C GLN A 137 -13.59 -4.61 -0.96
N GLY A 138 -12.40 -4.96 -1.46
CA GLY A 138 -12.04 -4.75 -2.86
C GLY A 138 -12.93 -5.52 -3.84
N LEU A 139 -13.36 -6.73 -3.47
CA LEU A 139 -14.33 -7.52 -4.24
C LEU A 139 -15.72 -6.89 -4.25
N LYS A 140 -16.22 -6.41 -3.10
CA LYS A 140 -17.53 -5.74 -2.98
C LYS A 140 -17.59 -4.44 -3.77
N GLU A 141 -16.51 -3.67 -3.76
CA GLU A 141 -16.40 -2.39 -4.47
C GLU A 141 -16.02 -2.56 -5.95
N GLY A 142 -15.72 -3.79 -6.40
CA GLY A 142 -15.38 -4.07 -7.80
C GLY A 142 -14.05 -3.45 -8.25
N LEU A 143 -13.06 -3.38 -7.36
CA LEU A 143 -11.81 -2.65 -7.59
C LEU A 143 -10.78 -3.38 -8.48
N ASP A 144 -10.97 -4.67 -8.78
CA ASP A 144 -10.05 -5.52 -9.57
C ASP A 144 -8.57 -5.32 -9.16
N ILE A 145 -8.27 -5.52 -7.88
CA ILE A 145 -6.91 -5.43 -7.32
C ILE A 145 -6.20 -6.76 -7.58
N GLN A 146 -4.98 -6.70 -8.12
CA GLN A 146 -4.09 -7.85 -8.20
C GLN A 146 -3.33 -7.96 -6.87
N GLU A 147 -3.55 -9.06 -6.16
CA GLU A 147 -3.00 -9.27 -4.81
C GLU A 147 -1.59 -9.86 -4.85
N THR A 148 -0.81 -9.67 -3.79
CA THR A 148 0.51 -10.31 -3.66
C THR A 148 0.40 -11.56 -2.79
N VAL A 149 1.06 -12.65 -3.15
CA VAL A 149 1.11 -13.89 -2.35
C VAL A 149 2.55 -14.30 -2.06
N GLY A 150 2.88 -14.44 -0.78
CA GLY A 150 4.20 -14.89 -0.32
C GLY A 150 4.17 -16.10 0.62
N SER A 151 3.00 -16.68 0.88
CA SER A 151 2.83 -17.85 1.76
C SER A 151 1.60 -18.67 1.40
N ASN A 152 1.61 -19.96 1.77
CA ASN A 152 0.49 -20.86 1.52
C ASN A 152 -0.79 -20.43 2.27
N ASP A 153 -0.66 -19.96 3.51
CA ASP A 153 -1.80 -19.50 4.31
C ASP A 153 -2.50 -18.32 3.63
N GLN A 154 -1.72 -17.40 3.08
CA GLN A 154 -2.26 -16.28 2.34
C GLN A 154 -2.97 -16.73 1.06
N ALA A 155 -2.37 -17.67 0.33
CA ALA A 155 -2.95 -18.19 -0.89
C ALA A 155 -4.26 -18.96 -0.63
N LEU A 156 -4.31 -19.77 0.42
CA LEU A 156 -5.53 -20.48 0.85
C LEU A 156 -6.64 -19.49 1.23
N MET A 157 -6.30 -18.43 1.97
CA MET A 157 -7.25 -17.37 2.32
C MET A 157 -7.82 -16.70 1.07
N LEU A 158 -6.97 -16.28 0.12
CA LEU A 158 -7.42 -15.67 -1.13
C LEU A 158 -8.25 -16.65 -1.97
N GLY A 159 -7.82 -17.90 -2.07
CA GLY A 159 -8.51 -18.94 -2.82
C GLY A 159 -9.92 -19.20 -2.28
N GLN A 160 -10.06 -19.30 -0.97
CA GLN A 160 -11.36 -19.47 -0.32
C GLN A 160 -12.29 -18.28 -0.59
N LEU A 161 -11.80 -17.04 -0.43
CA LEU A 161 -12.57 -15.84 -0.74
C LEU A 161 -12.99 -15.77 -2.21
N ALA A 162 -12.10 -16.17 -3.13
CA ALA A 162 -12.41 -16.20 -4.55
C ALA A 162 -13.58 -17.15 -4.87
N VAL A 163 -13.57 -18.35 -4.27
CA VAL A 163 -14.64 -19.35 -4.43
C VAL A 163 -15.96 -18.84 -3.82
N GLU A 164 -15.93 -18.29 -2.61
CA GLU A 164 -17.11 -17.72 -1.93
C GLU A 164 -17.77 -16.61 -2.74
N HIS A 165 -16.95 -15.75 -3.35
CA HIS A 165 -17.40 -14.65 -4.20
C HIS A 165 -17.60 -15.03 -5.68
N LYS A 166 -17.46 -16.33 -6.03
CA LYS A 166 -17.63 -16.86 -7.39
C LYS A 166 -16.81 -16.11 -8.44
N THR A 167 -15.57 -15.80 -8.11
CA THR A 167 -14.63 -15.06 -8.95
C THR A 167 -13.26 -15.74 -8.98
N ARG A 168 -12.32 -15.17 -9.73
CA ARG A 168 -10.90 -15.54 -9.68
C ARG A 168 -10.10 -14.31 -9.26
N ILE A 169 -9.22 -14.48 -8.27
CA ILE A 169 -8.35 -13.41 -7.78
C ILE A 169 -7.02 -13.52 -8.52
N LYS A 170 -6.63 -12.43 -9.18
CA LYS A 170 -5.33 -12.28 -9.82
C LYS A 170 -4.27 -12.08 -8.74
N ILE A 171 -3.21 -12.87 -8.78
CA ILE A 171 -2.12 -12.84 -7.81
C ILE A 171 -0.76 -12.69 -8.48
N HIS A 172 0.13 -12.01 -7.78
CA HIS A 172 1.56 -11.98 -8.05
C HIS A 172 2.30 -12.78 -6.99
N LEU A 173 3.14 -13.72 -7.41
CA LEU A 173 3.97 -14.50 -6.49
C LEU A 173 5.16 -13.65 -6.03
N ASN A 174 5.24 -13.33 -4.75
CA ASN A 174 6.39 -12.65 -4.17
C ASN A 174 7.42 -13.68 -3.71
N ILE A 175 8.63 -13.59 -4.28
CA ILE A 175 9.75 -14.48 -3.95
C ILE A 175 10.79 -13.69 -3.17
N ASP A 176 11.07 -14.10 -1.94
CA ASP A 176 12.11 -13.51 -1.10
C ASP A 176 13.48 -14.12 -1.41
N SER A 177 13.97 -13.82 -2.61
CA SER A 177 15.29 -14.26 -3.11
C SER A 177 16.38 -13.20 -2.93
N THR A 178 15.95 -11.96 -2.88
CA THR A 178 16.80 -10.79 -2.67
C THR A 178 17.21 -10.61 -1.19
N GLY A 179 16.63 -11.41 -0.29
CA GLY A 179 16.93 -11.41 1.14
C GLY A 179 16.38 -10.18 1.86
N MET A 180 15.16 -9.76 1.52
CA MET A 180 14.45 -8.73 2.27
C MET A 180 13.92 -9.29 3.59
N GLY A 181 13.61 -10.58 3.64
CA GLY A 181 13.09 -11.24 4.84
C GLY A 181 11.64 -10.87 5.13
N ARG A 182 10.87 -10.44 4.12
CA ARG A 182 9.52 -9.92 4.30
C ARG A 182 8.58 -10.34 3.16
N ASP A 183 7.41 -10.83 3.53
CA ASP A 183 6.24 -11.00 2.66
C ASP A 183 6.39 -11.94 1.44
N GLY A 184 7.45 -12.74 1.33
CA GLY A 184 7.72 -13.57 0.15
C GLY A 184 8.05 -15.02 0.49
N TYR A 185 7.85 -15.91 -0.49
CA TYR A 185 8.26 -17.31 -0.39
C TYR A 185 9.78 -17.41 -0.28
N SER A 186 10.26 -18.28 0.62
CA SER A 186 11.70 -18.45 0.81
C SER A 186 12.33 -19.15 -0.39
N SER A 187 13.33 -18.52 -1.01
CA SER A 187 14.08 -19.13 -2.11
C SER A 187 15.37 -19.84 -1.68
N ASN A 188 15.63 -19.92 -0.37
CA ASN A 188 16.86 -20.54 0.12
C ASN A 188 16.92 -22.03 -0.25
N LEU A 189 18.13 -22.57 -0.42
CA LEU A 189 18.33 -23.93 -0.94
C LEU A 189 17.58 -25.02 -0.16
N LYS A 190 17.41 -24.85 1.16
CA LYS A 190 16.72 -25.84 2.02
C LYS A 190 15.20 -25.80 1.86
N ALA A 191 14.65 -24.63 1.54
CA ALA A 191 13.21 -24.40 1.44
C ALA A 191 12.70 -24.36 -0.01
N TRP A 192 13.59 -24.40 -1.01
CA TRP A 192 13.20 -24.15 -2.40
C TRP A 192 12.28 -25.23 -2.98
N GLU A 193 12.56 -26.51 -2.73
CA GLU A 193 11.67 -27.59 -3.18
C GLU A 193 10.29 -27.51 -2.51
N ILE A 194 10.25 -27.17 -1.22
CA ILE A 194 9.00 -26.95 -0.49
C ILE A 194 8.22 -25.79 -1.11
N THR A 195 8.90 -24.69 -1.43
CA THR A 195 8.31 -23.53 -2.10
C THR A 195 7.74 -23.91 -3.47
N LEU A 196 8.48 -24.67 -4.28
CA LEU A 196 7.97 -25.12 -5.58
C LEU A 196 6.72 -25.99 -5.44
N ASN A 197 6.69 -26.91 -4.47
CA ASN A 197 5.50 -27.73 -4.21
C ASN A 197 4.31 -26.87 -3.73
N GLN A 198 4.57 -25.83 -2.95
CA GLN A 198 3.53 -24.88 -2.54
C GLN A 198 2.97 -24.12 -3.74
N ILE A 199 3.80 -23.57 -4.63
CA ILE A 199 3.27 -22.83 -5.80
C ILE A 199 2.55 -23.78 -6.78
N GLU A 200 2.98 -25.03 -6.89
CA GLU A 200 2.28 -26.06 -7.68
C GLU A 200 0.84 -26.25 -7.19
N GLN A 201 0.64 -26.31 -5.87
CA GLN A 201 -0.70 -26.39 -5.29
C GLN A 201 -1.54 -25.14 -5.59
N LEU A 202 -0.92 -23.96 -5.64
CA LEU A 202 -1.63 -22.72 -5.97
C LEU A 202 -2.12 -22.69 -7.41
N LEU A 203 -1.33 -23.20 -8.34
CA LEU A 203 -1.68 -23.27 -9.76
C LEU A 203 -2.92 -24.12 -10.02
N MET A 204 -3.15 -25.11 -9.17
CA MET A 204 -4.33 -25.97 -9.23
C MET A 204 -5.56 -25.36 -8.56
N HIS A 205 -5.42 -24.24 -7.84
CA HIS A 205 -6.54 -23.63 -7.12
C HIS A 205 -7.51 -22.93 -8.10
N PRO A 206 -8.80 -23.34 -8.17
CA PRO A 206 -9.73 -22.84 -9.19
C PRO A 206 -10.07 -21.35 -9.05
N GLY A 207 -9.85 -20.77 -7.87
CA GLY A 207 -10.10 -19.36 -7.56
C GLY A 207 -8.91 -18.41 -7.75
N LEU A 208 -7.72 -18.88 -8.18
CA LEU A 208 -6.52 -18.04 -8.27
C LEU A 208 -5.98 -17.99 -9.70
N ASP A 209 -5.53 -16.79 -10.12
CA ASP A 209 -4.86 -16.55 -11.40
C ASP A 209 -3.49 -15.94 -11.15
N ILE A 210 -2.42 -16.71 -11.40
CA ILE A 210 -1.06 -16.17 -11.30
C ILE A 210 -0.79 -15.32 -12.55
N VAL A 211 -0.63 -14.01 -12.33
CA VAL A 211 -0.44 -12.99 -13.38
C VAL A 211 0.94 -12.32 -13.33
N GLY A 212 1.77 -12.68 -12.35
CA GLY A 212 3.13 -12.19 -12.27
C GLY A 212 3.95 -12.82 -11.14
N ILE A 213 5.26 -12.57 -11.20
CA ILE A 213 6.22 -12.92 -10.17
C ILE A 213 6.96 -11.62 -9.82
N MET A 214 7.12 -11.34 -8.53
CA MET A 214 7.78 -10.14 -8.04
C MET A 214 8.78 -10.45 -6.93
N GLY A 215 9.66 -9.50 -6.68
CA GLY A 215 10.59 -9.47 -5.55
C GLY A 215 10.91 -8.03 -5.19
N HIS A 216 11.57 -7.82 -4.05
CA HIS A 216 11.92 -6.48 -3.58
C HIS A 216 13.39 -6.40 -3.17
N LEU A 217 14.17 -5.48 -3.74
CA LEU A 217 15.57 -5.32 -3.35
C LEU A 217 15.66 -4.65 -1.97
N PRO A 218 16.39 -5.22 -0.99
CA PRO A 218 16.53 -4.61 0.35
C PRO A 218 17.26 -3.27 0.31
N LYS A 219 18.16 -3.11 -0.67
CA LYS A 219 18.94 -1.90 -0.91
C LYS A 219 19.15 -1.74 -2.41
N SER A 220 18.68 -0.62 -2.96
CA SER A 220 18.81 -0.28 -4.38
C SER A 220 19.72 0.93 -4.64
N GLY A 221 20.22 1.58 -3.58
CA GLY A 221 20.90 2.89 -3.64
C GLY A 221 22.42 2.89 -3.44
N ASP A 222 23.05 1.74 -3.19
CA ASP A 222 24.52 1.69 -3.07
C ASP A 222 25.18 1.29 -4.37
N VAL A 223 26.27 1.99 -4.67
CA VAL A 223 27.14 1.88 -5.85
C VAL A 223 27.87 0.53 -5.93
N ASP A 224 27.59 -0.41 -5.02
CA ASP A 224 28.16 -1.76 -5.07
C ASP A 224 27.29 -2.66 -5.96
N THR A 225 27.44 -2.44 -7.26
CA THR A 225 26.63 -3.02 -8.33
C THR A 225 26.59 -4.55 -8.29
N GLN A 226 27.61 -5.22 -7.77
CA GLN A 226 27.68 -6.68 -7.86
C GLN A 226 26.70 -7.38 -6.92
N ALA A 227 26.58 -6.96 -5.66
CA ALA A 227 25.68 -7.61 -4.70
C ALA A 227 24.21 -7.41 -5.09
N ALA A 228 23.83 -6.21 -5.53
CA ALA A 228 22.50 -5.93 -6.04
C ALA A 228 22.21 -6.72 -7.33
N LEU A 229 23.17 -6.78 -8.26
CA LEU A 229 23.04 -7.59 -9.48
C LEU A 229 22.90 -9.08 -9.17
N CYS A 230 23.68 -9.64 -8.24
CA CYS A 230 23.55 -11.04 -7.83
C CYS A 230 22.14 -11.36 -7.32
N LYS A 231 21.53 -10.46 -6.53
CA LYS A 231 20.14 -10.61 -6.06
C LYS A 231 19.13 -10.54 -7.20
N VAL A 232 19.35 -9.67 -8.18
CA VAL A 232 18.52 -9.60 -9.39
C VAL A 232 18.68 -10.87 -10.22
N TYR A 233 19.90 -11.38 -10.42
CA TYR A 233 20.13 -12.62 -11.15
C TYR A 233 19.50 -13.83 -10.46
N ASP A 234 19.65 -13.96 -9.14
CA ASP A 234 18.99 -15.02 -8.37
C ASP A 234 17.46 -14.91 -8.50
N PHE A 235 16.88 -13.71 -8.39
CA PHE A 235 15.46 -13.51 -8.64
C PHE A 235 15.03 -13.95 -10.05
N VAL A 236 15.77 -13.52 -11.08
CA VAL A 236 15.48 -13.87 -12.49
C VAL A 236 15.59 -15.38 -12.71
N GLU A 237 16.59 -16.03 -12.14
CA GLU A 237 16.75 -17.50 -12.20
C GLU A 237 15.58 -18.22 -11.54
N LYS A 238 15.17 -17.81 -10.33
CA LYS A 238 14.03 -18.42 -9.63
C LYS A 238 12.73 -18.20 -10.39
N ALA A 239 12.50 -16.99 -10.93
CA ALA A 239 11.34 -16.69 -11.75
C ALA A 239 11.32 -17.52 -13.04
N PHE A 240 12.48 -17.71 -13.68
CA PHE A 240 12.63 -18.58 -14.85
C PHE A 240 12.31 -20.05 -14.51
N ILE A 241 12.84 -20.57 -13.41
CA ILE A 241 12.55 -21.95 -12.94
C ILE A 241 11.05 -22.15 -12.70
N ILE A 242 10.40 -21.22 -11.99
CA ILE A 242 8.93 -21.27 -11.75
C ILE A 242 8.20 -21.30 -13.11
N LYS A 243 8.54 -20.36 -14.00
CA LYS A 243 7.89 -20.26 -15.31
C LYS A 243 8.03 -21.54 -16.12
N GLU A 244 9.24 -22.08 -16.27
CA GLU A 244 9.49 -23.28 -17.06
C GLU A 244 8.85 -24.53 -16.42
N LYS A 245 8.99 -24.70 -15.11
CA LYS A 245 8.44 -25.86 -14.39
C LYS A 245 6.91 -25.92 -14.50
N PHE A 246 6.25 -24.77 -14.50
CA PHE A 246 4.79 -24.69 -14.48
C PHE A 246 4.16 -24.20 -15.78
N ASN A 247 4.97 -24.05 -16.84
CA ASN A 247 4.53 -23.61 -18.17
C ASN A 247 3.68 -22.32 -18.12
N LEU A 248 4.11 -21.34 -17.31
CA LEU A 248 3.40 -20.06 -17.18
C LEU A 248 3.55 -19.25 -18.47
N LYS A 249 2.44 -18.66 -18.94
CA LYS A 249 2.43 -17.82 -20.16
C LYS A 249 3.24 -16.54 -19.94
N ASN A 250 3.79 -16.02 -21.05
CA ASN A 250 4.44 -14.70 -21.10
C ASN A 250 3.44 -13.56 -20.89
#